data_AF-A0AAD4N6I8-F1
#
_entry.id   AF-A0AAD4N6I8-F1
#
_cell.length_a   1.000
_cell.length_b   1.000
_cell.length_c   1.000
_cell.angle_alpha   90.00
_cell.angle_beta   90.00
_cell.angle_gamma   90.00
#
_symmetry.space_group_name_H-M   'P 1'
#
loop_
_entity.id
_entity.type
_entity.pdbx_description
1 polymer ?
#
loop_
_entity_poly.entity_id
_entity_poly.type
_entity_poly.pdbx_seq_one_letter_code
_entity_poly.pdbx_strand_id
1 'polypeptide(L)'
;MRQTDVLLILKHQYKGRPLYRETEALSSTNARLDADRPPQGDRCVQEMQNLFACLKSNDYDDIPCSQFKEDLLRCTNTRNAMRSRLNRAFKEADVGTKVEGYNRLTVKQFNKLMQQYPQPGIGKFPFHFHKSVSLGYAELKNKKSGMAAHKTFIVKRKLAKAAKQNRPLPHWFRMKTGNKIRYNAKRRHWRRTKLKL
;
A
#
# COMPACT_ATOMS: atom_id res chain seq x y z
N MET A 1 -21.58 41.20 1.82
CA MET A 1 -20.25 40.71 2.24
C MET A 1 -19.68 39.86 1.13
N ARG A 2 -18.55 40.28 0.55
CA ARG A 2 -18.02 39.66 -0.66
C ARG A 2 -17.30 38.37 -0.28
N GLN A 3 -17.36 37.36 -1.14
CA GLN A 3 -16.76 36.02 -0.98
C GLN A 3 -15.26 36.05 -0.64
N THR A 4 -14.60 37.20 -0.80
CA THR A 4 -13.22 37.50 -0.44
C THR A 4 -12.98 37.65 1.06
N ASP A 5 -14.02 37.97 1.84
CA ASP A 5 -13.87 38.32 3.26
C ASP A 5 -13.78 37.06 4.15
N VAL A 6 -14.31 35.91 3.67
CA VAL A 6 -14.27 34.62 4.39
C VAL A 6 -12.89 33.95 4.28
N LEU A 7 -12.14 34.20 3.20
CA LEU A 7 -10.83 33.59 2.94
C LEU A 7 -9.69 34.16 3.78
N LEU A 8 -9.86 35.37 4.35
CA LEU A 8 -8.88 36.00 5.24
C LEU A 8 -8.98 35.51 6.69
N ILE A 9 -10.10 34.92 7.09
CA ILE A 9 -10.33 34.49 8.48
C ILE A 9 -9.59 33.18 8.81
N LEU A 10 -9.44 32.26 7.85
CA LEU A 10 -8.88 30.92 8.13
C LEU A 10 -7.34 30.83 8.12
N LYS A 11 -6.63 31.81 7.54
CA LYS A 11 -5.15 31.82 7.58
C LYS A 11 -4.58 32.19 8.95
N HIS A 12 -5.42 32.69 9.86
CA HIS A 12 -5.01 33.17 11.17
C HIS A 12 -5.16 32.17 12.33
N GLN A 13 -5.75 31.00 12.11
CA GLN A 13 -6.26 30.21 13.23
C GLN A 13 -5.25 29.23 13.86
N TYR A 14 -4.15 28.90 13.20
CA TYR A 14 -3.13 28.00 13.75
C TYR A 14 -1.72 28.55 13.56
N LYS A 15 -1.21 29.26 14.57
CA LYS A 15 0.20 29.67 14.65
C LYS A 15 1.02 28.49 15.20
N GLY A 16 1.50 27.60 14.33
CA GLY A 16 2.37 26.47 14.71
C GLY A 16 2.73 25.54 13.55
N ARG A 17 3.81 24.74 13.69
CA ARG A 17 4.06 23.63 12.74
C ARG A 17 3.00 22.54 12.99
N PRO A 18 2.36 22.03 11.94
CA PRO A 18 1.37 20.96 12.11
C PRO A 18 2.05 19.70 12.66
N LEU A 19 1.42 19.06 13.65
CA LEU A 19 1.92 17.83 14.28
C LEU A 19 1.94 16.64 13.31
N TYR A 20 1.07 16.68 12.30
CA TYR A 20 0.92 15.65 11.28
C TYR A 20 0.95 16.28 9.89
N ARG A 21 1.50 15.52 8.93
CA ARG A 21 1.53 15.89 7.53
C ARG A 21 0.49 15.05 6.80
N GLU A 22 -0.61 15.68 6.39
CA GLU A 22 -1.62 15.04 5.55
C GLU A 22 -1.00 14.72 4.18
N THR A 23 -0.78 13.44 3.90
CA THR A 23 -0.29 12.96 2.60
C THR A 23 -1.41 12.77 1.59
N GLU A 24 -2.63 12.52 2.08
CA GLU A 24 -3.88 12.50 1.33
C GLU A 24 -4.88 13.38 2.10
N ALA A 25 -5.78 14.06 1.38
CA ALA A 25 -6.85 14.78 2.05
C ALA A 25 -7.62 13.77 2.92
N LEU A 26 -7.97 14.17 4.15
CA LEU A 26 -8.88 13.41 5.03
C LEU A 26 -10.30 13.42 4.44
N SER A 27 -10.47 12.90 3.22
CA SER A 27 -11.77 12.63 2.64
C SER A 27 -12.10 11.19 2.97
N SER A 28 -12.88 11.01 4.03
CA SER A 28 -13.73 9.83 4.12
C SER A 28 -14.49 9.66 2.79
N THR A 29 -14.85 8.45 2.40
CA THR A 29 -15.68 8.21 1.21
C THR A 29 -16.99 7.59 1.65
N ASN A 30 -18.10 7.92 0.98
CA ASN A 30 -19.40 7.28 1.19
C ASN A 30 -19.44 5.81 0.68
N ALA A 31 -18.27 5.18 0.54
CA ALA A 31 -18.11 3.82 0.07
C ALA A 31 -16.82 3.23 0.64
N ARG A 32 -16.86 1.94 0.94
CA ARG A 32 -15.69 1.10 1.22
C ARG A 32 -15.40 0.23 0.01
N LEU A 33 -14.13 0.22 -0.41
CA LEU A 33 -13.66 -0.54 -1.58
C LEU A 33 -12.93 -1.84 -1.19
N ASP A 34 -12.53 -1.98 0.08
CA ASP A 34 -11.89 -3.20 0.55
C ASP A 34 -12.86 -4.38 0.47
N ALA A 35 -12.40 -5.52 -0.01
CA ALA A 35 -13.19 -6.74 0.02
C ALA A 35 -13.30 -7.31 1.44
N ASP A 36 -14.46 -7.90 1.75
CA ASP A 36 -14.60 -8.74 2.94
C ASP A 36 -13.68 -9.95 2.82
N ARG A 37 -12.83 -10.15 3.84
CA ARG A 37 -11.99 -11.33 3.93
C ARG A 37 -12.64 -12.31 4.89
N PRO A 38 -12.70 -13.61 4.55
CA PRO A 38 -13.16 -14.60 5.51
C PRO A 38 -12.30 -14.53 6.79
N PRO A 39 -12.86 -14.87 7.96
CA PRO A 39 -12.12 -14.84 9.23
C PRO A 39 -10.83 -15.65 9.11
N GLN A 40 -9.76 -15.13 9.71
CA GLN A 40 -8.47 -15.81 9.74
C GLN A 40 -8.57 -17.01 10.69
N GLY A 41 -8.53 -18.24 10.16
CA GLY A 41 -8.57 -19.47 10.95
C GLY A 41 -8.40 -20.73 10.09
N ASP A 42 -7.58 -21.66 10.60
CA ASP A 42 -7.16 -23.03 10.22
C ASP A 42 -7.07 -23.44 8.76
N ARG A 43 -5.86 -23.39 8.20
CA ARG A 43 -5.50 -23.89 6.87
C ARG A 43 -5.18 -25.39 6.86
N CYS A 44 -5.99 -26.23 7.51
CA CYS A 44 -5.76 -27.69 7.58
C CYS A 44 -4.30 -28.05 7.93
N VAL A 45 -3.68 -27.27 8.80
CA VAL A 45 -2.21 -27.27 8.98
C VAL A 45 -1.75 -28.55 9.68
N GLN A 46 -2.54 -29.05 10.63
CA GLN A 46 -2.28 -30.31 11.33
C GLN A 46 -2.27 -31.48 10.35
N GLU A 47 -3.26 -31.57 9.46
CA GLU A 47 -3.33 -32.67 8.48
C GLU A 47 -2.23 -32.58 7.44
N MET A 48 -1.84 -31.36 7.05
CA MET A 48 -0.65 -31.17 6.23
C MET A 48 0.62 -31.66 6.95
N GLN A 49 0.78 -31.33 8.23
CA GLN A 49 1.94 -31.76 9.02
C GLN A 49 1.99 -33.28 9.17
N ASN A 50 0.85 -33.93 9.43
CA ASN A 50 0.73 -35.38 9.54
C ASN A 50 1.08 -36.09 8.23
N LEU A 51 0.55 -35.60 7.11
CA LEU A 51 0.89 -36.12 5.79
C LEU A 51 2.38 -35.93 5.46
N PHE A 52 2.93 -34.74 5.72
CA PHE A 52 4.35 -34.48 5.46
C PHE A 52 5.29 -35.27 6.37
N ALA A 53 4.87 -35.58 7.60
CA ALA A 53 5.62 -36.47 8.48
C ALA A 53 5.68 -37.90 7.91
N CYS A 54 4.54 -38.43 7.45
CA CYS A 54 4.46 -39.76 6.83
C CYS A 54 5.25 -39.83 5.51
N LEU A 55 5.13 -38.82 4.65
CA LEU A 55 5.86 -38.79 3.39
C LEU A 55 7.38 -38.76 3.64
N LYS A 56 7.83 -37.98 4.62
CA LYS A 56 9.26 -37.88 4.96
C LYS A 56 9.84 -39.20 5.48
N SER A 57 9.06 -40.04 6.15
CA SER A 57 9.52 -41.35 6.64
C SER A 57 9.51 -42.45 5.58
N ASN A 58 8.83 -42.24 4.44
CA ASN A 58 8.63 -43.24 3.39
C ASN A 58 9.15 -42.76 2.03
N ASP A 59 10.27 -42.03 2.00
CA ASP A 59 10.90 -41.52 0.76
C ASP A 59 9.95 -40.77 -0.20
N TYR A 60 8.91 -40.14 0.37
CA TYR A 60 7.84 -39.41 -0.32
C TYR A 60 6.88 -40.28 -1.15
N ASP A 61 6.80 -41.57 -0.89
CA ASP A 61 5.77 -42.45 -1.45
C ASP A 61 4.42 -42.25 -0.74
N ASP A 62 3.35 -42.06 -1.52
CA ASP A 62 2.02 -41.73 -0.99
C ASP A 62 1.12 -42.95 -0.74
N ILE A 63 1.46 -44.12 -1.31
CA ILE A 63 0.78 -45.40 -1.10
C ILE A 63 0.64 -45.74 0.41
N PRO A 64 1.72 -45.70 1.23
CA PRO A 64 1.60 -45.95 2.68
C PRO A 64 0.92 -44.82 3.45
N CYS A 65 0.84 -43.62 2.87
CA CYS A 65 0.31 -42.41 3.52
C CYS A 65 -1.13 -42.06 3.11
N SER A 66 -1.86 -43.01 2.52
CA SER A 66 -3.22 -42.82 2.00
C SER A 66 -4.21 -42.28 3.03
N GLN A 67 -4.15 -42.73 4.29
CA GLN A 67 -5.02 -42.22 5.36
C GLN A 67 -4.81 -40.71 5.61
N PHE A 68 -3.56 -40.27 5.78
CA PHE A 68 -3.24 -38.86 6.00
C PHE A 68 -3.62 -37.97 4.80
N LYS A 69 -3.55 -38.53 3.58
CA LYS A 69 -3.98 -37.87 2.35
C LYS A 69 -5.50 -37.67 2.35
N GLU A 70 -6.28 -38.68 2.72
CA GLU A 70 -7.74 -38.58 2.80
C GLU A 70 -8.19 -37.59 3.88
N ASP A 71 -7.52 -37.55 5.03
CA ASP A 71 -7.82 -36.60 6.10
C ASP A 71 -7.56 -35.15 5.66
N LEU A 72 -6.46 -34.91 4.94
CA LEU A 72 -6.17 -33.61 4.35
C LEU A 72 -7.22 -33.20 3.30
N LEU A 73 -7.63 -34.13 2.43
CA LEU A 73 -8.67 -33.89 1.43
C LEU A 73 -10.02 -33.57 2.09
N ARG A 74 -10.39 -34.31 3.13
CA ARG A 74 -11.61 -34.07 3.91
C ARG A 74 -11.59 -32.67 4.53
N CYS A 75 -10.50 -32.28 5.18
CA CYS A 75 -10.38 -30.92 5.75
C CYS A 75 -10.45 -29.84 4.67
N THR A 76 -9.78 -30.05 3.53
CA THR A 76 -9.75 -29.08 2.44
C THR A 76 -11.13 -28.91 1.81
N ASN A 77 -11.84 -30.01 1.57
CA ASN A 77 -13.18 -30.02 0.99
C ASN A 77 -14.21 -29.37 1.91
N THR A 78 -14.19 -29.69 3.20
CA THR A 78 -15.09 -29.06 4.18
C THR A 78 -14.82 -27.56 4.28
N ARG A 79 -13.56 -27.12 4.30
CA ARG A 79 -13.22 -25.69 4.29
C ARG A 79 -13.63 -24.97 3.01
N ASN A 80 -13.43 -25.59 1.86
CA ASN A 80 -13.85 -25.00 0.59
C ASN A 80 -15.38 -24.86 0.52
N ALA A 81 -16.12 -25.84 1.03
CA ALA A 81 -17.57 -25.78 1.16
C ALA A 81 -18.03 -24.68 2.14
N MET A 82 -17.37 -24.55 3.29
CA MET A 82 -17.67 -23.45 4.23
C MET A 82 -17.36 -22.08 3.62
N ARG A 83 -16.26 -21.96 2.87
CA ARG A 83 -15.91 -20.72 2.16
C ARG A 83 -16.91 -20.39 1.05
N SER A 84 -17.38 -21.37 0.29
CA SER A 84 -18.39 -21.13 -0.76
C SER A 84 -19.72 -20.69 -0.16
N ARG A 85 -20.14 -21.30 0.96
CA ARG A 85 -21.32 -20.87 1.75
C ARG A 85 -21.17 -19.44 2.27
N LEU A 86 -20.03 -19.10 2.86
CA LEU A 86 -19.74 -17.74 3.33
C LEU A 86 -19.75 -16.71 2.19
N ASN A 87 -19.12 -17.02 1.05
CA ASN A 87 -19.13 -16.14 -0.11
C ASN A 87 -20.54 -15.91 -0.65
N ARG A 88 -21.38 -16.95 -0.65
CA ARG A 88 -22.80 -16.83 -1.02
C ARG A 88 -23.54 -15.93 -0.02
N ALA A 89 -23.34 -16.16 1.28
CA ALA A 89 -23.92 -15.33 2.33
C ALA A 89 -23.49 -13.86 2.20
N PHE A 90 -22.22 -13.56 1.91
CA PHE A 90 -21.75 -12.19 1.67
C PHE A 90 -22.38 -11.56 0.42
N LYS A 91 -22.57 -12.33 -0.65
CA LYS A 91 -23.20 -11.84 -1.89
C LYS A 91 -24.68 -11.55 -1.69
N GLU A 92 -25.39 -12.39 -0.95
CA GLU A 92 -26.83 -12.29 -0.69
C GLU A 92 -27.14 -11.34 0.49
N ALA A 93 -26.17 -11.05 1.36
CA ALA A 93 -26.34 -10.21 2.54
C ALA A 93 -27.03 -8.87 2.22
N ASP A 94 -27.96 -8.50 3.08
CA ASP A 94 -28.66 -7.22 3.09
C ASP A 94 -28.54 -6.55 4.48
N VAL A 95 -28.85 -5.26 4.59
CA VAL A 95 -28.73 -4.51 5.85
C VAL A 95 -29.49 -5.24 6.95
N GLY A 96 -28.79 -5.65 8.01
CA GLY A 96 -29.34 -6.38 9.15
C GLY A 96 -29.17 -7.91 9.12
N THR A 97 -28.80 -8.51 7.98
CA THR A 97 -28.51 -9.95 7.94
C THR A 97 -27.19 -10.26 8.64
N LYS A 98 -27.18 -11.17 9.62
CA LYS A 98 -25.94 -11.63 10.26
C LYS A 98 -25.27 -12.70 9.39
N VAL A 99 -23.96 -12.58 9.20
CA VAL A 99 -23.14 -13.62 8.56
C VAL A 99 -22.43 -14.41 9.65
N GLU A 100 -22.57 -15.73 9.63
CA GLU A 100 -21.95 -16.61 10.63
C GLU A 100 -20.42 -16.47 10.64
N GLY A 101 -19.84 -16.34 11.84
CA GLY A 101 -18.40 -16.16 12.00
C GLY A 101 -17.86 -14.79 11.58
N TYR A 102 -18.74 -13.79 11.35
CA TYR A 102 -18.34 -12.43 11.00
C TYR A 102 -19.02 -11.39 11.90
N ASN A 103 -18.20 -10.63 12.63
CA ASN A 103 -18.68 -9.65 13.63
C ASN A 103 -18.80 -8.22 13.09
N ARG A 104 -18.48 -7.99 11.82
CA ARG A 104 -18.52 -6.65 11.18
C ARG A 104 -19.61 -6.64 10.10
N LEU A 105 -20.13 -5.45 9.76
CA LEU A 105 -20.98 -5.33 8.58
C LEU A 105 -20.17 -5.70 7.33
N THR A 106 -20.82 -6.37 6.39
CA THR A 106 -20.24 -6.64 5.08
C THR A 106 -20.09 -5.34 4.31
N VAL A 107 -19.18 -5.31 3.35
CA VAL A 107 -18.92 -4.14 2.50
C VAL A 107 -20.17 -3.78 1.71
N LYS A 108 -20.95 -4.78 1.27
CA LYS A 108 -22.23 -4.58 0.59
C LYS A 108 -23.25 -3.91 1.51
N GLN A 109 -23.38 -4.40 2.76
CA GLN A 109 -24.27 -3.81 3.76
C GLN A 109 -23.86 -2.37 4.08
N PHE A 110 -22.56 -2.15 4.30
CA PHE A 110 -22.02 -0.83 4.58
C PHE A 110 -22.29 0.15 3.43
N ASN A 111 -21.99 -0.24 2.19
CA ASN A 111 -22.19 0.62 1.03
C ASN A 111 -23.68 0.91 0.79
N LYS A 112 -24.57 -0.06 1.01
CA LYS A 112 -26.02 0.17 0.94
C LYS A 112 -26.49 1.17 2.01
N LEU A 113 -25.99 1.06 3.23
CA LEU A 113 -26.29 2.00 4.31
C LEU A 113 -25.77 3.41 3.98
N MET A 114 -24.56 3.53 3.45
CA MET A 114 -23.99 4.82 3.06
C MET A 114 -24.71 5.46 1.85
N GLN A 115 -25.34 4.65 0.99
CA GLN A 115 -26.21 5.15 -0.08
C GLN A 115 -27.54 5.69 0.45
N GLN A 116 -28.10 5.05 1.48
CA GLN A 116 -29.33 5.51 2.13
C GLN A 116 -29.11 6.80 2.94
N TYR A 117 -27.95 6.92 3.58
CA TYR A 117 -27.57 8.08 4.40
C TYR A 117 -26.21 8.65 3.97
N PRO A 118 -26.13 9.30 2.79
CA PRO A 118 -24.88 9.84 2.29
C PRO A 118 -24.45 11.03 3.14
N GLN A 119 -23.18 11.05 3.56
CA GLN A 119 -22.65 12.21 4.29
C GLN A 119 -22.46 13.38 3.33
N PRO A 120 -23.09 14.55 3.58
CA PRO A 120 -22.96 15.72 2.71
C PRO A 120 -21.53 16.31 2.81
N GLY A 121 -20.96 16.72 1.69
CA GLY A 121 -19.62 17.35 1.64
C GLY A 121 -18.44 16.37 1.63
N ILE A 122 -18.69 15.06 1.68
CA ILE A 122 -17.67 14.01 1.70
C ILE A 122 -17.55 13.34 0.33
N GLY A 123 -16.34 13.26 -0.22
CA GLY A 123 -16.07 12.55 -1.49
C GLY A 123 -16.55 13.24 -2.79
N LYS A 124 -17.22 14.39 -2.73
CA LYS A 124 -17.76 15.11 -3.90
C LYS A 124 -16.89 16.31 -4.30
N PHE A 125 -16.76 16.53 -5.60
CA PHE A 125 -16.13 17.72 -6.17
C PHE A 125 -17.11 18.93 -6.11
N PRO A 126 -16.62 20.16 -5.86
CA PRO A 126 -15.27 20.50 -5.45
C PRO A 126 -15.04 20.06 -4.01
N PHE A 127 -14.01 19.23 -3.80
CA PHE A 127 -13.49 19.04 -2.46
C PHE A 127 -13.16 20.45 -1.96
N HIS A 128 -13.61 20.84 -0.77
CA HIS A 128 -13.10 22.04 -0.13
C HIS A 128 -11.62 21.80 0.18
N PHE A 129 -10.78 21.99 -0.84
CA PHE A 129 -9.35 22.02 -0.73
C PHE A 129 -9.05 23.22 0.16
N HIS A 130 -8.76 22.98 1.43
CA HIS A 130 -7.90 23.91 2.14
C HIS A 130 -6.66 24.07 1.26
N LYS A 131 -6.51 25.28 0.71
CA LYS A 131 -5.59 25.66 -0.38
C LYS A 131 -4.10 25.53 0.00
N SER A 132 -3.76 24.84 1.08
CA SER A 132 -2.42 24.80 1.67
C SER A 132 -1.58 23.58 1.30
N VAL A 133 -2.12 22.53 0.67
CA VAL A 133 -1.33 21.28 0.44
C VAL A 133 -1.28 20.82 -1.03
N SER A 134 -2.20 21.24 -1.89
CA SER A 134 -2.33 20.66 -3.24
C SER A 134 -1.50 21.30 -4.36
N LEU A 135 -0.94 22.50 -4.18
CA LEU A 135 -0.07 23.10 -5.21
C LEU A 135 1.31 22.41 -5.30
N GLY A 136 1.69 21.58 -4.32
CA GLY A 136 2.97 20.86 -4.36
C GLY A 136 2.92 19.49 -5.06
N TYR A 137 1.79 18.78 -5.00
CA TYR A 137 1.75 17.35 -5.34
C TYR A 137 0.91 17.01 -6.59
N ALA A 138 -0.15 17.78 -6.89
CA ALA A 138 -0.92 17.60 -8.13
C ALA A 138 -0.13 18.07 -9.37
N GLU A 139 0.75 19.06 -9.20
CA GLU A 139 1.65 19.56 -10.25
C GLU A 139 2.79 18.58 -10.58
N LEU A 140 3.11 17.64 -9.67
CA LEU A 140 4.11 16.60 -9.94
C LEU A 140 3.56 15.41 -10.74
N LYS A 141 2.24 15.14 -10.68
CA LYS A 141 1.62 14.04 -11.44
C LYS A 141 1.26 14.43 -12.88
N ASN A 142 1.08 15.73 -13.15
CA ASN A 142 0.76 16.26 -14.48
C ASN A 142 1.94 16.91 -15.19
N LYS A 143 3.17 16.62 -14.75
CA LYS A 143 4.33 16.82 -15.60
C LYS A 143 4.29 15.75 -16.69
N LYS A 144 3.66 16.06 -17.83
CA LYS A 144 4.06 15.48 -19.12
C LYS A 144 5.58 15.50 -19.11
N SER A 145 6.21 14.33 -18.99
CA SER A 145 7.65 14.21 -19.03
C SER A 145 8.06 14.68 -20.42
N GLY A 146 8.43 15.96 -20.55
CA GLY A 146 8.94 16.51 -21.80
C GLY A 146 10.04 15.60 -22.30
N MET A 147 9.76 14.88 -23.38
CA MET A 147 10.62 13.96 -24.16
C MET A 147 11.87 13.44 -23.43
N ALA A 148 11.72 12.89 -22.22
CA ALA A 148 12.83 12.23 -21.56
C ALA A 148 13.07 10.92 -22.31
N ALA A 149 14.32 10.66 -22.73
CA ALA A 149 14.64 9.45 -23.47
C ALA A 149 14.10 8.20 -22.76
N HIS A 150 13.42 7.32 -23.50
CA HIS A 150 12.90 6.07 -22.99
C HIS A 150 14.06 5.12 -22.63
N LYS A 151 14.35 4.97 -21.33
CA LYS A 151 15.48 4.18 -20.80
C LYS A 151 15.00 2.94 -20.05
N THR A 152 15.72 1.83 -20.19
CA THR A 152 15.47 0.61 -19.43
C THR A 152 15.73 0.82 -17.92
N PHE A 153 15.13 -0.03 -17.08
CA PHE A 153 15.29 0.05 -15.63
C PHE A 153 16.75 -0.09 -15.17
N ILE A 154 17.52 -0.96 -15.83
CA ILE A 154 18.95 -1.17 -15.55
C ILE A 154 19.73 0.12 -15.79
N VAL A 155 19.51 0.78 -16.93
CA VAL A 155 20.16 2.07 -17.24
C VAL A 155 19.75 3.14 -16.23
N LYS A 156 18.46 3.22 -15.86
CA LYS A 156 17.98 4.15 -14.83
C LYS A 156 18.69 3.93 -13.48
N ARG A 157 18.88 2.68 -13.06
CA ARG A 157 19.63 2.34 -11.82
C ARG A 157 21.08 2.78 -11.90
N LYS A 158 21.78 2.51 -13.01
CA LYS A 158 23.18 2.92 -13.21
C LYS A 158 23.32 4.45 -13.19
N LEU A 159 22.41 5.17 -13.84
CA LEU A 159 22.36 6.64 -13.82
C LEU A 159 22.12 7.20 -12.42
N ALA A 160 21.15 6.64 -11.69
CA ALA A 160 20.85 7.06 -10.32
C ALA A 160 22.05 6.84 -9.38
N LYS A 161 22.76 5.70 -9.51
CA LYS A 161 23.97 5.43 -8.74
C LYS A 161 25.08 6.43 -9.05
N ALA A 162 25.33 6.72 -10.33
CA ALA A 162 26.32 7.71 -10.75
C ALA A 162 25.98 9.11 -10.24
N ALA A 163 24.70 9.51 -10.24
CA ALA A 163 24.26 10.77 -9.65
C ALA A 163 24.48 10.82 -8.13
N LYS A 164 24.20 9.72 -7.41
CA LYS A 164 24.41 9.64 -5.95
C LYS A 164 25.89 9.69 -5.57
N GLN A 165 26.78 9.11 -6.37
CA GLN A 165 28.23 9.14 -6.16
C GLN A 165 28.86 10.52 -6.46
N ASN A 166 28.24 11.32 -7.33
CA ASN A 166 28.76 12.61 -7.77
C ASN A 166 28.50 13.75 -6.77
N ARG A 167 28.84 13.54 -5.49
CA ARG A 167 28.64 14.49 -4.39
C ARG A 167 30.00 14.89 -3.78
N PRO A 168 30.14 16.12 -3.23
CA PRO A 168 31.33 16.52 -2.49
C PRO A 168 31.47 15.71 -1.18
N LEU A 169 32.67 15.63 -0.62
CA LEU A 169 32.85 14.99 0.69
C LEU A 169 32.17 15.81 1.80
N PRO A 170 31.57 15.14 2.81
CA PRO A 170 31.05 15.82 3.98
C PRO A 170 32.13 16.58 4.75
N HIS A 171 31.76 17.72 5.33
CA HIS A 171 32.70 18.58 6.06
C HIS A 171 33.28 17.89 7.30
N TRP A 172 32.44 17.23 8.11
CA TRP A 172 32.88 16.50 9.30
C TRP A 172 33.90 15.40 9.00
N PHE A 173 33.83 14.78 7.81
CA PHE A 173 34.81 13.77 7.39
C PHE A 173 36.19 14.37 7.14
N ARG A 174 36.26 15.62 6.66
CA ARG A 174 37.53 16.36 6.52
C ARG A 174 38.16 16.71 7.86
N MET A 175 37.36 16.83 8.92
CA MET A 175 37.81 17.19 10.26
C MET A 175 38.30 15.98 11.08
N LYS A 176 38.15 14.74 10.57
CA LYS A 176 38.67 13.56 11.25
C LYS A 176 40.21 13.58 11.31
N THR A 177 40.75 13.33 12.51
CA THR A 177 42.19 13.19 12.74
C THR A 177 42.79 12.06 11.90
N GLY A 178 43.98 12.28 11.33
CA GLY A 178 44.68 11.27 10.51
C GLY A 178 44.12 11.07 9.09
N ASN A 179 43.13 11.85 8.65
CA ASN A 179 42.54 11.70 7.32
C ASN A 179 43.30 12.48 6.23
N LYS A 180 43.84 11.77 5.24
CA LYS A 180 44.55 12.35 4.08
C LYS A 180 43.61 12.76 2.93
N ILE A 181 42.35 12.31 2.93
CA ILE A 181 41.41 12.51 1.82
C ILE A 181 40.75 13.90 1.93
N ARG A 182 41.11 14.83 1.04
CA ARG A 182 40.59 16.21 1.04
C ARG A 182 39.42 16.44 0.07
N TYR A 183 39.39 15.78 -1.08
CA TYR A 183 38.35 15.94 -2.11
C TYR A 183 37.98 14.59 -2.74
N ASN A 184 36.85 14.55 -3.45
CA ASN A 184 36.34 13.33 -4.06
C ASN A 184 36.98 13.19 -5.43
N ALA A 185 38.08 12.43 -5.50
CA ALA A 185 38.82 12.20 -6.74
C ALA A 185 37.95 11.55 -7.85
N LYS A 186 36.92 10.79 -7.47
CA LYS A 186 35.99 10.12 -8.40
C LYS A 186 34.77 10.99 -8.76
N ARG A 187 34.76 12.26 -8.37
CA ARG A 187 33.69 13.20 -8.75
C ARG A 187 33.75 13.43 -10.26
N ARG A 188 32.59 13.46 -10.91
CA ARG A 188 32.47 13.47 -12.37
C ARG A 188 31.76 14.73 -12.84
N HIS A 189 32.28 15.40 -13.87
CA HIS A 189 31.56 16.46 -14.57
C HIS A 189 31.03 15.97 -15.92
N TRP A 190 29.73 16.13 -16.18
CA TRP A 190 29.05 15.52 -17.33
C TRP A 190 29.50 16.06 -18.70
N ARG A 191 30.06 17.29 -18.75
CA ARG A 191 30.67 17.82 -19.96
C ARG A 191 32.05 17.22 -20.25
N ARG A 192 32.83 16.87 -19.21
CA ARG A 192 34.22 16.39 -19.35
C ARG A 192 34.34 14.87 -19.51
N THR A 193 33.53 14.10 -18.79
CA THR A 193 33.66 12.63 -18.74
C THR A 193 32.29 11.97 -18.94
N LYS A 194 32.18 11.12 -19.96
CA LYS A 194 30.95 10.41 -20.32
C LYS A 194 30.82 9.08 -19.55
N LEU A 195 29.58 8.69 -19.29
CA LEU A 195 29.28 7.39 -18.68
C LEU A 195 29.24 6.36 -19.82
N LYS A 196 30.06 5.30 -19.73
CA LYS A 196 30.02 4.16 -20.64
C LYS A 196 28.93 3.19 -20.13
N LEU A 197 27.68 3.39 -20.58
CA LEU A 197 26.50 2.69 -20.07
C LEU A 197 25.77 1.89 -21.14
#